data_AF-A0A2W5S918-F1
#
_entry.id   AF-A0A2W5S918-F1
#
_cell.length_a   1.000
_cell.length_b   1.000
_cell.length_c   1.000
_cell.angle_alpha   90.00
_cell.angle_beta   90.00
_cell.angle_gamma   90.00
#
_symmetry.space_group_name_H-M   'P 1'
#
loop_
_entity.id
_entity.type
_entity.pdbx_description
1 polymer ?
#
loop_
_entity_poly.entity_id
_entity_poly.type
_entity_poly.pdbx_seq_one_letter_code
_entity_poly.pdbx_strand_id
1 'polypeptide(L)'
;MLLDPGNSIRQLRALLPFVAAALIYFLFDPDRLTNRRSSLREALVWGLCLSFAPLWSNDFGVATVIGFALAWTLLIADWKKHPFRSAGALMLMLAVAAAGSVLILAMVSSVPNWWGFLPGAADYQFWYFGAWGETKQLLGIHDLKYLLFMPSGTIILSAAISILSVLSITARQISSRQSVGDRLSFAIAISSLGGCLAAQVGGHITFEYWHASRLASGAILVIEAYKWTASFPVLASMLARVQERIWDGHLFKLKPMDLLVGLACLTLVLPSAGASVRAAQHSDTSPDAQTARDRLGGFPRNDAREIACFSRLGDLLDRAGIPSDRRMASSYLSALNLAARADQPFQVDAVIHLLGDDFRARNLAMLQSAKPLLFTTIAYSYSPWERWNERTIWPFFEYVYANYEPVFRSEQHVVWLRKAAVGTTSAPADALSEPTCTIEQKGPRDVALTVSVPDLREPTWVVLSADQEVRRVDAGLMDRLSRPILMVDEGQEQVLTQFGGASAHRYGVNVKNPRLEIPVVVEPGKDKTIDLVVEPTRGWGVTVKACKATQRMAQIVEPSERIPTLGDCQAFLDRVSDRLATLGYNKP
;
A
#
# COMPACT_ATOMS: atom_id res chain seq x y z
N MET A 1 8.55 8.86 -8.11
CA MET A 1 7.31 8.10 -8.39
C MET A 1 7.46 6.59 -8.27
N LEU A 2 8.51 5.95 -8.81
CA LEU A 2 8.70 4.48 -8.75
C LEU A 2 9.17 3.96 -7.37
N LEU A 3 9.73 4.82 -6.53
CA LEU A 3 10.20 4.52 -5.16
C LEU A 3 9.71 5.59 -4.17
N ASP A 4 8.61 6.28 -4.50
CA ASP A 4 8.06 7.25 -3.56
C ASP A 4 7.39 6.49 -2.41
N PRO A 5 7.65 6.87 -1.14
CA PRO A 5 6.93 6.31 -0.01
C PRO A 5 5.41 6.52 -0.16
N GLY A 6 4.61 5.62 0.41
CA GLY A 6 3.13 5.70 0.33
C GLY A 6 2.48 5.06 -0.90
N ASN A 7 3.25 4.48 -1.84
CA ASN A 7 2.70 3.74 -3.00
C ASN A 7 2.68 2.21 -2.79
N SER A 8 2.64 1.73 -1.54
CA SER A 8 2.65 0.30 -1.16
C SER A 8 3.72 -0.55 -1.87
N ILE A 9 4.83 0.08 -2.30
CA ILE A 9 5.91 -0.53 -3.08
C ILE A 9 5.39 -1.32 -4.31
N ARG A 10 4.30 -0.83 -4.94
CA ARG A 10 3.56 -1.53 -6.00
C ARG A 10 4.45 -2.03 -7.15
N GLN A 11 5.49 -1.28 -7.50
CA GLN A 11 6.39 -1.65 -8.59
C GLN A 11 7.30 -2.83 -8.23
N LEU A 12 7.78 -2.92 -6.99
CA LEU A 12 8.51 -4.10 -6.50
C LEU A 12 7.59 -5.32 -6.43
N ARG A 13 6.33 -5.10 -6.04
CA ARG A 13 5.31 -6.15 -6.02
C ARG A 13 4.98 -6.68 -7.42
N ALA A 14 4.99 -5.80 -8.43
CA ALA A 14 4.79 -6.15 -9.84
C ALA A 14 6.01 -6.85 -10.48
N LEU A 15 7.19 -6.84 -9.82
CA LEU A 15 8.37 -7.59 -10.27
C LEU A 15 8.23 -9.10 -10.02
N LEU A 16 7.30 -9.51 -9.15
CA LEU A 16 7.14 -10.89 -8.71
C LEU A 16 7.06 -11.93 -9.84
N PRO A 17 6.28 -11.75 -10.91
CA PRO A 17 6.22 -12.73 -12.01
C PRO A 17 7.57 -12.94 -12.69
N PHE A 18 8.40 -11.90 -12.76
CA PHE A 18 9.73 -11.94 -13.36
C PHE A 18 10.72 -12.68 -12.48
N VAL A 19 10.67 -12.44 -11.16
CA VAL A 19 11.51 -13.16 -10.20
C VAL A 19 11.18 -14.65 -10.24
N ALA A 20 9.89 -15.00 -10.22
CA ALA A 20 9.46 -16.40 -10.35
C ALA A 20 9.91 -17.03 -11.67
N ALA A 21 9.78 -16.31 -12.79
CA ALA A 21 10.25 -16.77 -14.10
C ALA A 21 11.77 -16.95 -14.13
N ALA A 22 12.53 -16.02 -13.56
CA ALA A 22 13.98 -16.09 -13.49
C ALA A 22 14.45 -17.29 -12.65
N LEU A 23 13.86 -17.50 -11.47
CA LEU A 23 14.16 -18.66 -10.63
C LEU A 23 13.91 -19.96 -11.36
N ILE A 24 12.76 -20.08 -12.04
CA ILE A 24 12.46 -21.26 -12.86
C ILE A 24 13.44 -21.36 -14.03
N TYR A 25 13.76 -20.27 -14.71
CA TYR A 25 14.69 -20.29 -15.84
C TYR A 25 16.11 -20.72 -15.44
N PHE A 26 16.62 -20.29 -14.29
CA PHE A 26 17.98 -20.62 -13.84
C PHE A 26 18.08 -21.98 -13.15
N LEU A 27 17.03 -22.43 -12.45
CA LEU A 27 17.00 -23.74 -11.81
C LEU A 27 16.77 -24.90 -12.79
N PHE A 28 16.39 -24.58 -14.03
CA PHE A 28 16.22 -25.56 -15.08
C PHE A 28 17.09 -25.24 -16.29
N ASP A 29 17.74 -26.28 -16.82
CA ASP A 29 18.38 -26.21 -18.13
C ASP A 29 17.32 -25.95 -19.22
N PRO A 30 17.38 -24.83 -19.98
CA PRO A 30 16.42 -24.49 -21.03
C PRO A 30 16.26 -25.58 -22.08
N ASP A 31 17.31 -26.35 -22.35
CA ASP A 31 17.31 -27.45 -23.33
C ASP A 31 16.66 -28.72 -22.77
N ARG A 32 16.56 -28.86 -21.45
CA ARG A 32 15.86 -29.99 -20.79
C ARG A 32 14.36 -29.75 -20.64
N LEU A 33 13.93 -28.50 -20.47
CA LEU A 33 12.52 -28.12 -20.33
C LEU A 33 11.75 -28.11 -21.67
N THR A 34 12.44 -27.95 -22.80
CA THR A 34 11.85 -28.04 -24.14
C THR A 34 11.54 -29.48 -24.56
N ASN A 35 12.30 -30.47 -24.06
CA ASN A 35 12.30 -31.83 -24.58
C ASN A 35 11.69 -32.90 -23.65
N ARG A 36 11.28 -32.56 -22.42
CA ARG A 36 10.70 -33.53 -21.47
C ARG A 36 9.18 -33.40 -21.29
N ARG A 37 8.55 -34.58 -21.20
CA ARG A 37 7.18 -34.80 -20.74
C ARG A 37 7.04 -34.29 -19.30
N SER A 38 5.90 -33.66 -18.97
CA SER A 38 5.55 -33.19 -17.62
C SER A 38 5.98 -34.18 -16.52
N SER A 39 7.08 -33.86 -15.84
CA SER A 39 7.61 -34.71 -14.77
C SER A 39 7.14 -34.17 -13.41
N LEU A 40 6.84 -35.08 -12.47
CA LEU A 40 6.48 -34.69 -11.09
C LEU A 40 7.59 -33.85 -10.45
N ARG A 41 8.85 -34.09 -10.84
CA ARG A 41 10.00 -33.29 -10.42
C ARG A 41 9.89 -31.84 -10.89
N GLU A 42 9.48 -31.61 -12.14
CA GLU A 42 9.30 -30.26 -12.65
C GLU A 42 8.19 -29.54 -11.88
N ALA A 43 7.04 -30.20 -11.68
CA ALA A 43 5.95 -29.65 -10.90
C ALA A 43 6.37 -29.27 -9.47
N LEU A 44 7.22 -30.09 -8.82
CA LEU A 44 7.75 -29.82 -7.49
C LEU A 44 8.61 -28.56 -7.47
N VAL A 45 9.53 -28.38 -8.43
CA VAL A 45 10.38 -27.18 -8.49
C VAL A 45 9.56 -25.94 -8.81
N TRP A 46 8.61 -26.02 -9.75
CA TRP A 46 7.68 -24.91 -10.02
C TRP A 46 6.90 -24.55 -8.76
N GLY A 47 6.40 -25.55 -8.04
CA GLY A 47 5.71 -25.34 -6.77
C GLY A 47 6.59 -24.63 -5.73
N LEU A 48 7.84 -25.07 -5.56
CA LEU A 48 8.80 -24.44 -4.64
C LEU A 48 9.12 -22.99 -5.04
N CYS A 49 9.36 -22.74 -6.32
CA CYS A 49 9.60 -21.38 -6.83
C CYS A 49 8.38 -20.47 -6.64
N LEU A 50 7.17 -21.03 -6.62
CA LEU A 50 5.94 -20.26 -6.43
C LEU A 50 5.53 -20.12 -4.96
N SER A 51 6.18 -20.84 -4.03
CA SER A 51 5.83 -20.84 -2.61
C SER A 51 5.93 -19.47 -1.94
N PHE A 52 6.77 -18.56 -2.42
CA PHE A 52 6.88 -17.21 -1.84
C PHE A 52 5.90 -16.20 -2.45
N ALA A 53 5.27 -16.53 -3.59
CA ALA A 53 4.51 -15.57 -4.36
C ALA A 53 3.30 -14.99 -3.59
N PRO A 54 2.45 -15.79 -2.91
CA PRO A 54 1.33 -15.26 -2.12
C PRO A 54 1.76 -14.36 -0.95
N LEU A 55 2.99 -14.53 -0.46
CA LEU A 55 3.54 -13.74 0.65
C LEU A 55 4.20 -12.43 0.20
N TRP A 56 4.69 -12.39 -1.04
CA TRP A 56 5.31 -11.21 -1.62
C TRP A 56 4.30 -10.11 -1.96
N SER A 57 3.10 -10.49 -2.40
CA SER A 57 2.13 -9.52 -2.92
C SER A 57 0.71 -10.04 -2.86
N ASN A 58 -0.19 -9.27 -2.25
CA ASN A 58 -1.63 -9.55 -2.26
C ASN A 58 -2.25 -9.42 -3.67
N ASP A 59 -1.78 -8.47 -4.49
CA ASP A 59 -2.30 -8.26 -5.86
C ASP A 59 -1.69 -9.25 -6.86
N PHE A 60 -0.35 -9.40 -6.87
CA PHE A 60 0.38 -10.17 -7.87
C PHE A 60 0.68 -11.60 -7.43
N GLY A 61 0.60 -11.94 -6.14
CA GLY A 61 1.00 -13.25 -5.62
C GLY A 61 0.15 -14.38 -6.16
N VAL A 62 -1.16 -14.32 -5.88
CA VAL A 62 -2.13 -15.30 -6.39
C VAL A 62 -2.18 -15.28 -7.92
N ALA A 63 -2.15 -14.09 -8.53
CA ALA A 63 -2.11 -13.94 -9.98
C ALA A 63 -0.88 -14.62 -10.60
N THR A 64 0.29 -14.58 -9.93
CA THR A 64 1.51 -15.27 -10.35
C THR A 64 1.33 -16.78 -10.27
N VAL A 65 0.80 -17.31 -9.17
CA VAL A 65 0.54 -18.76 -9.05
C VAL A 65 -0.42 -19.22 -10.15
N ILE A 66 -1.51 -18.47 -10.40
CA ILE A 66 -2.47 -18.77 -11.46
C ILE A 66 -1.83 -18.70 -12.85
N GLY A 67 -1.07 -17.63 -13.14
CA GLY A 67 -0.43 -17.45 -14.45
C GLY A 67 0.57 -18.57 -14.78
N PHE A 68 1.37 -18.98 -13.81
CA PHE A 68 2.29 -20.10 -13.97
C PHE A 68 1.57 -21.45 -14.04
N ALA A 69 0.47 -21.63 -13.30
CA ALA A 69 -0.37 -22.82 -13.41
C ALA A 69 -1.07 -22.93 -14.78
N LEU A 70 -1.51 -21.81 -15.35
CA LEU A 70 -2.06 -21.76 -16.69
C LEU A 70 -0.99 -22.02 -17.74
N ALA A 71 0.21 -21.44 -17.59
CA ALA A 71 1.34 -21.75 -18.47
C ALA A 71 1.69 -23.25 -18.44
N TRP A 72 1.68 -23.86 -17.25
CA TRP A 72 1.86 -25.30 -17.10
C TRP A 72 0.77 -26.09 -17.82
N THR A 73 -0.48 -25.74 -17.57
CA THR A 73 -1.66 -26.44 -18.10
C THR A 73 -1.76 -26.35 -19.62
N LEU A 74 -1.54 -25.16 -20.17
CA LEU A 74 -1.74 -24.91 -21.61
C LEU A 74 -0.52 -25.28 -22.43
N LEU A 75 0.69 -25.13 -21.88
CA LEU A 75 1.93 -25.15 -22.67
C LEU A 75 2.89 -26.29 -22.29
N ILE A 76 2.75 -26.89 -21.10
CA ILE A 76 3.66 -27.96 -20.62
C ILE A 76 2.98 -29.32 -20.58
N ALA A 77 1.71 -29.35 -20.15
CA ALA A 77 0.98 -30.60 -19.95
C ALA A 77 0.54 -31.26 -21.27
N ASP A 78 0.89 -32.54 -21.44
CA ASP A 78 0.46 -33.37 -22.56
C ASP A 78 -0.91 -34.02 -22.25
N TRP A 79 -1.95 -33.18 -22.19
CA TRP A 79 -3.31 -33.62 -21.84
C TRP A 79 -3.89 -34.67 -22.80
N LYS A 80 -3.49 -34.62 -24.07
CA LYS A 80 -3.98 -35.54 -25.10
C LYS A 80 -3.48 -36.97 -24.88
N LYS A 81 -2.25 -37.13 -24.41
CA LYS A 81 -1.65 -38.46 -24.19
C LYS A 81 -1.71 -38.91 -22.73
N HIS A 82 -1.61 -37.98 -21.78
CA HIS A 82 -1.44 -38.27 -20.35
C HIS A 82 -2.23 -37.32 -19.45
N PRO A 83 -3.57 -37.34 -19.48
CA PRO A 83 -4.40 -36.40 -18.73
C PRO A 83 -4.23 -36.54 -17.21
N PHE A 84 -4.26 -37.76 -16.66
CA PHE A 84 -4.15 -37.99 -15.22
C PHE A 84 -2.79 -37.57 -14.64
N ARG A 85 -1.70 -37.84 -15.37
CA ARG A 85 -0.35 -37.43 -14.96
C ARG A 85 -0.21 -35.91 -14.98
N SER A 86 -0.77 -35.27 -16.00
CA SER A 86 -0.76 -33.81 -16.13
C SER A 86 -1.56 -33.14 -15.01
N ALA A 87 -2.75 -33.67 -14.70
CA ALA A 87 -3.55 -33.23 -13.57
C ALA A 87 -2.82 -33.44 -12.24
N GLY A 88 -2.23 -34.63 -12.01
CA GLY A 88 -1.46 -34.93 -10.80
C GLY A 88 -0.25 -34.01 -10.63
N ALA A 89 0.46 -33.70 -11.71
CA ALA A 89 1.58 -32.76 -11.68
C ALA A 89 1.11 -31.32 -11.36
N LEU A 90 0.01 -30.87 -11.95
CA LEU A 90 -0.58 -29.56 -11.63
C LEU A 90 -1.00 -29.50 -10.15
N MET A 91 -1.70 -30.52 -9.65
CA MET A 91 -2.12 -30.60 -8.25
C MET A 91 -0.92 -30.62 -7.30
N LEU A 92 0.15 -31.34 -7.64
CA LEU A 92 1.38 -31.35 -6.87
C LEU A 92 2.03 -29.96 -6.83
N MET A 93 2.14 -29.28 -7.97
CA MET A 93 2.70 -27.93 -8.04
C MET A 93 1.92 -26.96 -7.14
N LEU A 94 0.59 -26.97 -7.24
CA LEU A 94 -0.29 -26.12 -6.41
C LEU A 94 -0.20 -26.48 -4.93
N ALA A 95 -0.16 -27.76 -4.58
CA ALA A 95 -0.02 -28.23 -3.21
C ALA A 95 1.32 -27.82 -2.60
N VAL A 96 2.43 -27.93 -3.34
CA VAL A 96 3.76 -27.50 -2.89
C VAL A 96 3.83 -25.98 -2.76
N ALA A 97 3.25 -25.22 -3.70
CA ALA A 97 3.18 -23.76 -3.59
C ALA A 97 2.41 -23.34 -2.33
N ALA A 98 1.25 -23.95 -2.08
CA ALA A 98 0.43 -23.67 -0.90
C ALA A 98 1.14 -24.09 0.40
N ALA A 99 1.67 -25.31 0.48
CA ALA A 99 2.38 -25.80 1.66
C ALA A 99 3.63 -24.97 1.97
N GLY A 100 4.41 -24.60 0.95
CA GLY A 100 5.56 -23.72 1.12
C GLY A 100 5.16 -22.31 1.55
N SER A 101 4.05 -21.76 1.03
CA SER A 101 3.50 -20.47 1.50
C SER A 101 3.14 -20.54 2.98
N VAL A 102 2.46 -21.60 3.41
CA VAL A 102 2.08 -21.82 4.82
C VAL A 102 3.33 -21.99 5.70
N LEU A 103 4.35 -22.72 5.23
CA LEU A 103 5.59 -22.91 5.97
C LEU A 103 6.37 -21.60 6.15
N ILE A 104 6.55 -20.83 5.08
CA ILE A 104 7.21 -19.52 5.17
C ILE A 104 6.39 -18.60 6.09
N LEU A 105 5.06 -18.62 5.96
CA LEU A 105 4.19 -17.86 6.86
C LEU A 105 4.38 -18.28 8.32
N ALA A 106 4.57 -19.57 8.59
CA ALA A 106 4.86 -20.11 9.93
C ALA A 106 6.22 -19.71 10.48
N MET A 107 7.20 -19.45 9.61
CA MET A 107 8.52 -18.99 10.00
C MET A 107 8.55 -17.49 10.26
N VAL A 108 7.78 -16.72 9.50
CA VAL A 108 7.75 -15.24 9.59
C VAL A 108 6.70 -14.75 10.60
N SER A 109 5.70 -15.58 10.91
CA SER A 109 4.62 -15.25 11.84
C SER A 109 4.18 -16.46 12.65
N SER A 110 3.54 -16.25 13.79
CA SER A 110 2.81 -17.31 14.46
C SER A 110 1.53 -17.65 13.66
N VAL A 111 1.52 -18.76 12.92
CA VAL A 111 0.38 -19.26 12.11
C VAL A 111 -1.00 -19.13 12.78
N PRO A 112 -1.16 -19.39 14.10
CA PRO A 112 -2.47 -19.26 14.76
C PRO A 112 -3.04 -17.84 14.68
N ASN A 113 -2.20 -16.80 14.68
CA ASN A 113 -2.65 -15.40 14.61
C ASN A 113 -3.20 -15.04 13.23
N TRP A 114 -2.78 -15.71 12.17
CA TRP A 114 -3.22 -15.42 10.80
C TRP A 114 -4.65 -15.89 10.52
N TRP A 115 -5.01 -17.06 11.05
CA TRP A 115 -6.38 -17.58 10.92
C TRP A 115 -7.39 -16.75 11.73
N GLY A 116 -6.96 -16.12 12.83
CA GLY A 116 -7.75 -15.12 13.56
C GLY A 116 -7.76 -13.73 12.92
N PHE A 117 -6.79 -13.40 12.06
CA PHE A 117 -6.66 -12.10 11.39
C PHE A 117 -7.63 -11.96 10.20
N LEU A 118 -7.82 -13.02 9.41
CA LEU A 118 -8.67 -12.98 8.21
C LEU A 118 -10.16 -12.70 8.54
N PRO A 119 -10.79 -13.36 9.53
CA PRO A 119 -12.16 -13.06 9.94
C PRO A 119 -12.17 -11.81 10.82
N GLY A 120 -12.34 -10.64 10.20
CA GLY A 120 -12.47 -9.37 10.93
C GLY A 120 -11.64 -8.24 10.32
N ALA A 121 -10.51 -8.54 9.66
CA ALA A 121 -9.72 -7.52 8.95
C ALA A 121 -10.57 -6.67 8.00
N ALA A 122 -11.51 -7.31 7.31
CA ALA A 122 -12.42 -6.64 6.39
C ALA A 122 -13.36 -5.62 7.05
N ASP A 123 -13.63 -5.74 8.35
CA ASP A 123 -14.44 -4.76 9.09
C ASP A 123 -13.64 -3.49 9.45
N TYR A 124 -12.30 -3.56 9.40
CA TYR A 124 -11.40 -2.43 9.67
C TYR A 124 -10.76 -1.86 8.40
N GLN A 125 -10.76 -2.60 7.29
CA GLN A 125 -10.21 -2.19 6.00
C GLN A 125 -11.30 -1.85 4.98
N PHE A 126 -12.16 -0.88 5.31
CA PHE A 126 -13.28 -0.50 4.44
C PHE A 126 -12.83 -0.02 3.05
N TRP A 127 -11.60 0.48 2.90
CA TRP A 127 -11.04 0.88 1.60
C TRP A 127 -10.72 -0.32 0.69
N TYR A 128 -10.57 -1.52 1.26
CA TYR A 128 -10.29 -2.74 0.52
C TYR A 128 -11.52 -3.66 0.42
N PHE A 129 -12.35 -3.69 1.47
CA PHE A 129 -13.52 -4.58 1.58
C PHE A 129 -14.86 -3.83 1.66
N GLY A 130 -14.87 -2.59 1.19
CA GLY A 130 -16.01 -1.70 1.31
C GLY A 130 -17.30 -2.20 0.65
N ALA A 131 -18.38 -1.50 0.93
CA ALA A 131 -19.72 -1.76 0.43
C ALA A 131 -19.73 -1.97 -1.08
N TRP A 132 -20.31 -3.09 -1.48
CA TRP A 132 -20.56 -3.45 -2.86
C TRP A 132 -21.77 -2.60 -3.29
N GLY A 133 -21.51 -1.41 -3.82
CA GLY A 133 -22.53 -0.43 -4.24
C GLY A 133 -22.38 -0.04 -5.71
N GLU A 134 -23.46 0.48 -6.31
CA GLU A 134 -23.52 0.86 -7.75
C GLU A 134 -22.40 1.81 -8.21
N THR A 135 -21.75 2.55 -7.29
CA THR A 135 -20.66 3.50 -7.57
C THR A 135 -19.26 3.00 -7.18
N LYS A 136 -19.16 1.87 -6.48
CA LYS A 136 -17.89 1.23 -6.03
C LYS A 136 -17.92 -0.27 -6.33
N GLN A 137 -18.55 -0.62 -7.46
CA GLN A 137 -18.72 -2.01 -7.88
C GLN A 137 -17.37 -2.60 -8.31
N LEU A 138 -17.17 -3.87 -7.95
CA LEU A 138 -16.28 -4.76 -8.67
C LEU A 138 -16.58 -4.62 -10.16
N LEU A 139 -15.56 -4.30 -10.96
CA LEU A 139 -15.72 -4.25 -12.40
C LEU A 139 -16.23 -5.62 -12.89
N GLY A 140 -17.50 -5.68 -13.25
CA GLY A 140 -18.08 -6.81 -13.93
C GLY A 140 -17.59 -6.86 -15.37
N ILE A 141 -17.84 -7.98 -16.05
CA ILE A 141 -17.55 -8.10 -17.48
C ILE A 141 -18.23 -6.98 -18.29
N HIS A 142 -19.41 -6.52 -17.85
CA HIS A 142 -20.13 -5.41 -18.49
C HIS A 142 -19.49 -4.03 -18.26
N ASP A 143 -18.65 -3.89 -17.24
CA ASP A 143 -17.97 -2.65 -16.89
C ASP A 143 -16.64 -2.48 -17.61
N LEU A 144 -16.18 -3.51 -18.32
CA LEU A 144 -15.07 -3.43 -19.26
C LEU A 144 -15.27 -2.30 -20.28
N LYS A 145 -16.53 -1.99 -20.64
CA LYS A 145 -16.82 -0.83 -21.50
C LYS A 145 -16.45 0.51 -20.84
N TYR A 146 -16.58 0.66 -19.53
CA TYR A 146 -16.22 1.91 -18.84
C TYR A 146 -14.69 2.05 -18.70
N LEU A 147 -13.97 0.93 -18.56
CA LEU A 147 -12.52 0.90 -18.75
C LEU A 147 -12.11 1.44 -20.12
N LEU A 148 -12.92 1.18 -21.18
CA LEU A 148 -12.72 1.69 -22.54
C LEU A 148 -12.98 3.20 -22.73
N PHE A 149 -13.65 3.86 -21.78
CA PHE A 149 -13.99 5.28 -21.87
C PHE A 149 -13.37 6.14 -20.77
N MET A 150 -12.51 5.56 -19.91
CA MET A 150 -11.82 6.35 -18.90
C MET A 150 -10.87 7.37 -19.57
N PRO A 151 -10.80 8.62 -19.05
CA PRO A 151 -10.03 9.70 -19.66
C PRO A 151 -8.55 9.39 -19.88
N SER A 152 -8.01 8.41 -19.14
CA SER A 152 -6.59 8.11 -19.18
C SER A 152 -6.15 7.35 -20.42
N GLY A 153 -7.02 6.63 -21.17
CA GLY A 153 -6.71 5.87 -22.42
C GLY A 153 -5.60 4.79 -22.31
N THR A 154 -4.75 4.90 -21.30
CA THR A 154 -3.55 4.14 -21.02
C THR A 154 -3.90 2.80 -20.42
N ILE A 155 -4.97 2.71 -19.61
CA ILE A 155 -5.46 1.45 -19.07
C ILE A 155 -5.90 0.52 -20.22
N ILE A 156 -6.64 1.06 -21.18
CA ILE A 156 -7.10 0.34 -22.38
C ILE A 156 -5.92 -0.14 -23.20
N LEU A 157 -4.98 0.75 -23.47
CA LEU A 157 -3.77 0.42 -24.22
C LEU A 157 -2.97 -0.68 -23.50
N SER A 158 -2.86 -0.61 -22.17
CA SER A 158 -2.15 -1.60 -21.35
C SER A 158 -2.85 -2.97 -21.36
N ALA A 159 -4.18 -2.98 -21.22
CA ALA A 159 -4.99 -4.18 -21.31
C ALA A 159 -4.91 -4.79 -22.72
N ALA A 160 -5.04 -3.97 -23.77
CA ALA A 160 -4.93 -4.40 -25.16
C ALA A 160 -3.57 -5.02 -25.46
N ILE A 161 -2.47 -4.37 -25.05
CA ILE A 161 -1.11 -4.90 -25.21
C ILE A 161 -0.96 -6.25 -24.48
N SER A 162 -1.50 -6.37 -23.26
CA SER A 162 -1.47 -7.62 -22.49
C SER A 162 -2.26 -8.74 -23.17
N ILE A 163 -3.46 -8.44 -23.65
CA ILE A 163 -4.29 -9.40 -24.40
C ILE A 163 -3.60 -9.81 -25.70
N LEU A 164 -3.06 -8.86 -26.47
CA LEU A 164 -2.34 -9.14 -27.71
C LEU A 164 -1.09 -10.01 -27.47
N SER A 165 -0.40 -9.82 -26.34
CA SER A 165 0.74 -10.66 -25.94
C SER A 165 0.31 -12.10 -25.66
N VAL A 166 -0.78 -12.26 -24.91
CA VAL A 166 -1.36 -13.59 -24.62
C VAL A 166 -1.82 -14.28 -25.90
N LEU A 167 -2.50 -13.55 -26.79
CA LEU A 167 -2.98 -14.07 -28.08
C LEU A 167 -1.82 -14.44 -29.01
N SER A 168 -0.77 -13.62 -29.10
CA SER A 168 0.37 -13.90 -29.98
C SER A 168 1.13 -15.16 -29.55
N ILE A 169 1.29 -15.37 -28.25
CA ILE A 169 1.91 -16.59 -27.69
C ILE A 169 1.01 -17.80 -27.92
N THR A 170 -0.30 -17.66 -27.68
CA THR A 170 -1.29 -18.73 -27.90
C THR A 170 -1.40 -19.09 -29.39
N ALA A 171 -1.27 -18.13 -30.30
CA ALA A 171 -1.27 -18.41 -31.73
C ALA A 171 -0.02 -19.20 -32.16
N ARG A 172 1.15 -18.93 -31.57
CA ARG A 172 2.38 -19.73 -31.81
C ARG A 172 2.32 -21.12 -31.18
N GLN A 173 1.50 -21.35 -30.17
CA GLN A 173 1.24 -22.68 -29.65
C GLN A 173 0.66 -23.61 -30.73
N ILE A 174 -0.15 -23.08 -31.65
CA ILE A 174 -0.74 -23.86 -32.74
C ILE A 174 0.34 -24.31 -33.75
N SER A 175 1.46 -23.60 -33.86
CA SER A 175 2.53 -23.89 -34.83
C SER A 175 3.65 -24.83 -34.33
N SER A 176 3.45 -25.51 -33.20
CA SER A 176 4.24 -26.67 -32.70
C SER A 176 5.70 -26.45 -32.26
N ARG A 177 6.22 -25.21 -32.23
CA ARG A 177 7.58 -24.91 -31.75
C ARG A 177 7.53 -24.03 -30.49
N GLN A 178 7.53 -24.66 -29.31
CA GLN A 178 7.58 -23.92 -28.05
C GLN A 178 8.97 -23.97 -27.41
N SER A 179 9.49 -22.80 -27.08
CA SER A 179 10.62 -22.65 -26.18
C SER A 179 10.14 -22.44 -24.74
N VAL A 180 11.00 -22.73 -23.76
CA VAL A 180 10.77 -22.35 -22.35
C VAL A 180 10.47 -20.87 -22.21
N GLY A 181 11.17 -20.04 -23.00
CA GLY A 181 10.97 -18.60 -23.01
C GLY A 181 9.53 -18.22 -23.36
N ASP A 182 8.90 -18.87 -24.34
CA ASP A 182 7.52 -18.58 -24.71
C ASP A 182 6.55 -18.91 -23.55
N ARG A 183 6.83 -19.99 -22.81
CA ARG A 183 6.01 -20.41 -21.66
C ARG A 183 6.13 -19.46 -20.47
N LEU A 184 7.36 -19.02 -20.17
CA LEU A 184 7.61 -18.04 -19.11
C LEU A 184 7.06 -16.66 -19.49
N SER A 185 7.19 -16.23 -20.75
CA SER A 185 6.56 -15.01 -21.24
C SER A 185 5.04 -15.04 -21.10
N PHE A 186 4.40 -16.18 -21.39
CA PHE A 186 2.97 -16.34 -21.18
C PHE A 186 2.60 -16.22 -19.70
N ALA A 187 3.34 -16.92 -18.83
CA ALA A 187 3.14 -16.86 -17.39
C ALA A 187 3.26 -15.41 -16.88
N ILE A 188 4.30 -14.68 -17.28
CA ILE A 188 4.51 -13.27 -16.92
C ILE A 188 3.33 -12.42 -17.41
N ALA A 189 2.94 -12.53 -18.69
CA ALA A 189 1.86 -11.72 -19.27
C ALA A 189 0.53 -11.92 -18.53
N ILE A 190 0.14 -13.18 -18.26
CA ILE A 190 -1.08 -13.50 -17.52
C ILE A 190 -0.99 -13.04 -16.06
N SER A 191 0.15 -13.24 -15.41
CA SER A 191 0.35 -12.83 -14.02
C SER A 191 0.29 -11.32 -13.86
N SER A 192 0.92 -10.58 -14.77
CA SER A 192 0.90 -9.12 -14.80
C SER A 192 -0.50 -8.58 -15.07
N LEU A 193 -1.23 -9.16 -16.03
CA LEU A 193 -2.63 -8.81 -16.29
C LEU A 193 -3.52 -9.12 -15.08
N GLY A 194 -3.39 -10.33 -14.54
CA GLY A 194 -4.17 -10.79 -13.38
C GLY A 194 -3.94 -9.92 -12.15
N GLY A 195 -2.69 -9.51 -11.87
CA GLY A 195 -2.40 -8.62 -10.74
C GLY A 195 -3.02 -7.22 -10.91
N CYS A 196 -3.02 -6.66 -12.13
CA CYS A 196 -3.69 -5.39 -12.41
C CYS A 196 -5.22 -5.50 -12.27
N LEU A 197 -5.81 -6.63 -12.65
CA LEU A 197 -7.25 -6.88 -12.49
C LEU A 197 -7.61 -7.13 -11.02
N ALA A 198 -6.80 -7.88 -10.29
CA ALA A 198 -6.99 -8.14 -8.87
C ALA A 198 -6.96 -6.84 -8.04
N ALA A 199 -6.08 -5.89 -8.36
CA ALA A 199 -6.10 -4.59 -7.72
C ALA A 199 -7.41 -3.82 -7.95
N GLN A 200 -8.02 -3.97 -9.13
CA GLN A 200 -9.30 -3.32 -9.45
C GLN A 200 -10.50 -3.99 -8.80
N VAL A 201 -10.40 -5.28 -8.47
CA VAL A 201 -11.40 -5.98 -7.68
C VAL A 201 -11.59 -5.29 -6.32
N GLY A 202 -10.52 -4.73 -5.75
CA GLY A 202 -10.58 -3.90 -4.54
C GLY A 202 -10.97 -2.43 -4.77
N GLY A 203 -11.43 -2.04 -5.96
CA GLY A 203 -11.83 -0.67 -6.28
C GLY A 203 -10.67 0.29 -6.62
N HIS A 204 -9.43 -0.20 -6.71
CA HIS A 204 -8.27 0.63 -7.09
C HIS A 204 -8.17 0.80 -8.61
N ILE A 205 -9.00 1.67 -9.18
CA ILE A 205 -8.98 2.03 -10.60
C ILE A 205 -7.96 3.14 -10.86
N THR A 206 -6.70 2.89 -10.49
CA THR A 206 -5.62 3.88 -10.62
C THR A 206 -4.61 3.43 -11.67
N PHE A 207 -4.10 4.38 -12.45
CA PHE A 207 -3.26 4.08 -13.62
C PHE A 207 -1.91 3.47 -13.23
N GLU A 208 -1.46 3.72 -11.99
CA GLU A 208 -0.22 3.29 -11.38
C GLU A 208 -0.10 1.75 -11.36
N TYR A 209 -1.20 1.02 -11.16
CA TYR A 209 -1.21 -0.44 -11.17
C TYR A 209 -0.91 -1.02 -12.56
N TRP A 210 -1.17 -0.26 -13.62
CA TRP A 210 -1.00 -0.70 -15.00
C TRP A 210 0.39 -0.41 -15.59
N HIS A 211 1.19 0.45 -14.96
CA HIS A 211 2.51 0.85 -15.49
C HIS A 211 3.45 -0.33 -15.71
N ALA A 212 3.63 -1.17 -14.68
CA ALA A 212 4.53 -2.31 -14.76
C ALA A 212 4.02 -3.34 -15.78
N SER A 213 2.71 -3.63 -15.77
CA SER A 213 2.08 -4.57 -16.71
C SER A 213 2.16 -4.08 -18.16
N ARG A 214 1.94 -2.78 -18.42
CA ARG A 214 2.08 -2.20 -19.76
C ARG A 214 3.48 -2.37 -20.33
N LEU A 215 4.50 -2.07 -19.52
CA LEU A 215 5.89 -2.17 -19.96
C LEU A 215 6.28 -3.64 -20.16
N ALA A 216 5.89 -4.51 -19.23
CA ALA A 216 6.09 -5.96 -19.30
C ALA A 216 5.49 -6.58 -20.56
N SER A 217 4.17 -6.39 -20.73
CA SER A 217 3.42 -6.94 -21.86
C SER A 217 3.86 -6.29 -23.17
N GLY A 218 4.20 -5.00 -23.19
CA GLY A 218 4.73 -4.31 -24.37
C GLY A 218 6.04 -4.92 -24.86
N ALA A 219 6.96 -5.19 -23.94
CA ALA A 219 8.21 -5.89 -24.25
C ALA A 219 7.97 -7.30 -24.80
N ILE A 220 7.09 -8.07 -24.16
CA ILE A 220 6.72 -9.42 -24.62
C ILE A 220 6.12 -9.38 -26.02
N LEU A 221 5.21 -8.45 -26.29
CA LEU A 221 4.58 -8.28 -27.60
C LEU A 221 5.61 -7.99 -28.69
N VAL A 222 6.58 -7.10 -28.44
CA VAL A 222 7.66 -6.79 -29.40
C VAL A 222 8.53 -8.03 -29.65
N ILE A 223 8.88 -8.76 -28.60
CA ILE A 223 9.63 -10.01 -28.70
C ILE A 223 8.88 -11.03 -29.57
N GLU A 224 7.59 -11.24 -29.30
CA GLU A 224 6.79 -12.19 -30.08
C GLU A 224 6.59 -11.72 -31.51
N ALA A 225 6.31 -10.44 -31.74
CA ALA A 225 6.22 -9.86 -33.08
C ALA A 225 7.51 -10.11 -33.87
N TYR A 226 8.69 -9.89 -33.27
CA TYR A 226 9.98 -10.18 -33.89
C TYR A 226 10.11 -11.68 -34.24
N LYS A 227 9.78 -12.58 -33.31
CA LYS A 227 9.82 -14.03 -33.58
C LYS A 227 8.85 -14.45 -34.70
N TRP A 228 7.70 -13.79 -34.81
CA TRP A 228 6.77 -13.94 -35.94
C TRP A 228 7.39 -13.44 -37.25
N THR A 229 8.07 -12.29 -37.26
CA THR A 229 8.76 -11.79 -38.47
C THR A 229 9.85 -12.75 -38.96
N ALA A 230 10.56 -13.42 -38.06
CA ALA A 230 11.53 -14.46 -38.39
C ALA A 230 10.89 -15.70 -39.05
N SER A 231 9.56 -15.85 -38.95
CA SER A 231 8.78 -16.91 -39.59
C SER A 231 8.30 -16.52 -40.99
N PHE A 232 8.52 -15.26 -41.42
CA PHE A 232 8.26 -14.76 -42.76
C PHE A 232 9.58 -14.53 -43.51
N PRO A 233 9.95 -15.37 -44.50
CA PRO A 233 11.28 -15.36 -45.13
C PRO A 233 11.68 -14.02 -45.74
N VAL A 234 10.72 -13.30 -46.34
CA VAL A 234 10.96 -12.01 -46.99
C VAL A 234 11.35 -10.95 -45.96
N LEU A 235 10.57 -10.83 -44.88
CA LEU A 235 10.82 -9.87 -43.82
C LEU A 235 12.07 -10.23 -43.01
N ALA A 236 12.28 -11.53 -42.73
CA ALA A 236 13.50 -12.04 -42.12
C ALA A 236 14.75 -11.70 -42.96
N SER A 237 14.67 -11.82 -44.29
CA SER A 237 15.78 -11.47 -45.20
C SER A 237 16.02 -9.96 -45.32
N MET A 238 14.99 -9.12 -45.16
CA MET A 238 15.15 -7.67 -45.08
C MET A 238 15.80 -7.27 -43.75
N LEU A 239 15.34 -7.85 -42.63
CA LEU A 239 15.91 -7.61 -41.32
C LEU A 239 17.35 -8.13 -41.21
N ALA A 240 17.66 -9.30 -41.80
CA ALA A 240 19.02 -9.84 -41.85
C ALA A 240 19.96 -8.93 -42.65
N ARG A 241 19.51 -8.33 -43.75
CA ARG A 241 20.29 -7.34 -44.53
C ARG A 241 20.51 -6.02 -43.79
N VAL A 242 19.51 -5.58 -43.03
CA VAL A 242 19.66 -4.44 -42.12
C VAL A 242 20.61 -4.79 -40.97
N GLN A 243 20.54 -6.02 -40.48
CA GLN A 243 21.41 -6.53 -39.43
C GLN A 243 22.87 -6.61 -39.90
N GLU A 244 23.17 -7.22 -41.05
CA GLU A 244 24.53 -7.20 -41.64
C GLU A 244 25.05 -5.77 -41.80
N ARG A 245 24.23 -4.85 -42.33
CA ARG A 245 24.64 -3.44 -42.51
C ARG A 245 24.91 -2.68 -41.20
N ILE A 246 24.29 -3.07 -40.10
CA ILE A 246 24.45 -2.40 -38.79
C ILE A 246 25.50 -3.11 -37.91
N TRP A 247 25.69 -4.43 -38.08
CA TRP A 247 26.46 -5.29 -37.18
C TRP A 247 27.78 -5.83 -37.73
N ASP A 248 28.26 -5.38 -38.89
CA ASP A 248 29.58 -5.75 -39.43
C ASP A 248 30.79 -5.30 -38.55
N GLY A 249 30.54 -4.72 -37.37
CA GLY A 249 31.57 -4.49 -36.34
C GLY A 249 31.59 -5.61 -35.30
N HIS A 250 32.74 -6.29 -35.17
CA HIS A 250 33.08 -7.40 -34.25
C HIS A 250 32.79 -7.21 -32.73
N LEU A 251 32.03 -6.20 -32.31
CA LEU A 251 31.93 -5.78 -30.90
C LEU A 251 30.79 -6.42 -30.09
N PHE A 252 29.79 -7.06 -30.70
CA PHE A 252 28.68 -7.66 -29.92
C PHE A 252 28.22 -9.03 -30.45
N LYS A 253 28.63 -10.11 -29.76
CA LYS A 253 28.10 -11.49 -29.91
C LYS A 253 26.72 -11.69 -29.26
N LEU A 254 25.97 -10.63 -28.98
CA LEU A 254 24.62 -10.76 -28.39
C LEU A 254 23.65 -11.11 -29.51
N LYS A 255 22.81 -12.14 -29.30
CA LYS A 255 21.75 -12.44 -30.27
C LYS A 255 20.80 -11.24 -30.32
N PRO A 256 20.14 -10.94 -31.44
CA PRO A 256 19.14 -9.86 -31.53
C PRO A 256 18.06 -9.94 -30.43
N MET A 257 17.78 -11.17 -29.99
CA MET A 257 16.92 -11.48 -28.85
C MET A 257 17.48 -11.01 -27.51
N ASP A 258 18.78 -11.18 -27.26
CA ASP A 258 19.45 -10.72 -26.04
C ASP A 258 19.54 -9.19 -26.02
N LEU A 259 19.67 -8.56 -27.20
CA LEU A 259 19.62 -7.11 -27.35
C LEU A 259 18.21 -6.56 -27.17
N LEU A 260 17.16 -7.21 -27.68
CA LEU A 260 15.77 -6.80 -27.52
C LEU A 260 15.27 -7.04 -26.09
N VAL A 261 15.63 -8.15 -25.46
CA VAL A 261 15.41 -8.38 -24.02
C VAL A 261 16.22 -7.37 -23.22
N GLY A 262 17.48 -7.12 -23.62
CA GLY A 262 18.31 -6.05 -23.07
C GLY A 262 17.64 -4.68 -23.18
N LEU A 263 17.04 -4.34 -24.34
CA LEU A 263 16.30 -3.11 -24.62
C LEU A 263 14.95 -3.06 -23.89
N ALA A 264 14.28 -4.19 -23.69
CA ALA A 264 13.06 -4.29 -22.88
C ALA A 264 13.37 -4.08 -21.39
N CYS A 265 14.41 -4.74 -20.89
CA CYS A 265 14.96 -4.52 -19.55
C CYS A 265 15.46 -3.08 -19.43
N LEU A 266 16.17 -2.55 -20.42
CA LEU A 266 16.59 -1.14 -20.49
C LEU A 266 15.39 -0.21 -20.64
N THR A 267 14.24 -0.58 -21.21
CA THR A 267 13.07 0.32 -21.26
C THR A 267 12.17 0.19 -20.02
N LEU A 268 12.37 -0.83 -19.19
CA LEU A 268 11.87 -0.89 -17.81
C LEU A 268 12.80 -0.15 -16.84
N VAL A 269 14.11 -0.29 -17.06
CA VAL A 269 15.18 0.29 -16.25
C VAL A 269 15.45 1.74 -16.63
N LEU A 270 15.48 2.17 -17.89
CA LEU A 270 15.80 3.55 -18.32
C LEU A 270 14.73 4.58 -17.98
N PRO A 271 13.42 4.30 -17.93
CA PRO A 271 12.48 5.24 -17.33
C PRO A 271 12.65 5.30 -15.82
N SER A 272 13.04 4.19 -15.18
CA SER A 272 13.31 4.11 -13.74
C SER A 272 14.62 4.84 -13.41
N ALA A 273 15.75 4.39 -13.96
CA ALA A 273 17.05 5.02 -13.99
C ALA A 273 17.04 6.42 -14.59
N GLY A 274 16.20 6.73 -15.57
CA GLY A 274 16.04 8.08 -16.14
C GLY A 274 15.13 8.97 -15.29
N ALA A 275 14.20 8.40 -14.53
CA ALA A 275 13.52 9.11 -13.45
C ALA A 275 14.44 9.28 -12.23
N SER A 276 15.37 8.34 -12.00
CA SER A 276 16.42 8.42 -10.98
C SER A 276 17.52 9.38 -11.40
N VAL A 277 17.88 9.45 -12.69
CA VAL A 277 18.86 10.38 -13.26
C VAL A 277 18.23 11.76 -13.38
N ARG A 278 16.96 11.88 -13.79
CA ARG A 278 16.25 13.17 -13.68
C ARG A 278 16.08 13.59 -12.23
N ALA A 279 15.77 12.65 -11.33
CA ALA A 279 15.79 12.92 -9.90
C ALA A 279 17.19 13.29 -9.40
N ALA A 280 18.26 12.74 -9.96
CA ALA A 280 19.66 13.07 -9.63
C ALA A 280 20.14 14.39 -10.26
N GLN A 281 19.60 14.77 -11.41
CA GLN A 281 19.89 16.03 -12.10
C GLN A 281 19.12 17.18 -11.47
N HIS A 282 17.96 16.90 -10.87
CA HIS A 282 17.18 17.83 -10.07
C HIS A 282 17.39 17.61 -8.57
N SER A 283 18.24 16.67 -8.16
CA SER A 283 18.49 16.43 -6.74
C SER A 283 19.36 17.55 -6.25
N ASP A 284 18.98 18.07 -5.09
CA ASP A 284 19.86 18.90 -4.29
C ASP A 284 21.26 18.25 -4.23
N THR A 285 22.30 19.02 -4.53
CA THR A 285 23.71 18.57 -4.44
C THR A 285 24.35 19.03 -3.14
N SER A 286 23.55 19.59 -2.24
CA SER A 286 23.97 19.95 -0.89
C SER A 286 24.63 18.78 -0.17
N PRO A 287 25.52 19.06 0.80
CA PRO A 287 26.09 18.05 1.69
C PRO A 287 25.01 17.18 2.36
N ASP A 288 23.84 17.76 2.63
CA ASP A 288 22.69 17.05 3.20
C ASP A 288 22.19 15.97 2.25
N ALA A 289 21.98 16.32 0.98
CA ALA A 289 21.54 15.37 -0.03
C ALA A 289 22.60 14.30 -0.36
N GLN A 290 23.89 14.60 -0.21
CA GLN A 290 24.94 13.58 -0.27
C GLN A 290 24.84 12.61 0.93
N THR A 291 24.72 13.13 2.15
CA THR A 291 24.57 12.32 3.37
C THR A 291 23.35 11.41 3.28
N ALA A 292 22.22 11.94 2.82
CA ALA A 292 20.99 11.18 2.64
C ALA A 292 21.15 10.07 1.60
N ARG A 293 21.87 10.32 0.51
CA ARG A 293 22.19 9.31 -0.51
C ARG A 293 23.07 8.19 0.04
N ASP A 294 24.12 8.53 0.78
CA ASP A 294 25.04 7.55 1.34
C ASP A 294 24.35 6.65 2.37
N ARG A 295 23.35 7.18 3.08
CA ARG A 295 22.55 6.42 4.06
C ARG A 295 21.47 5.55 3.44
N LEU A 296 20.76 6.03 2.43
CA LEU A 296 19.59 5.35 1.86
C LEU A 296 19.89 4.55 0.59
N GLY A 297 21.06 4.75 -0.02
CA GLY A 297 21.42 4.14 -1.30
C GLY A 297 20.64 4.69 -2.50
N GLY A 298 20.01 5.86 -2.38
CA GLY A 298 19.17 6.46 -3.43
C GLY A 298 18.95 7.96 -3.25
N PHE A 299 18.35 8.62 -4.26
CA PHE A 299 18.12 10.07 -4.30
C PHE A 299 16.78 10.45 -3.64
N PRO A 300 16.78 11.02 -2.43
CA PRO A 300 15.57 11.64 -1.88
C PRO A 300 15.27 12.91 -2.68
N ARG A 301 14.02 13.07 -3.15
CA ARG A 301 13.64 14.23 -3.97
C ARG A 301 13.44 15.50 -3.12
N ASN A 302 12.64 15.40 -2.06
CA ASN A 302 12.19 16.57 -1.30
C ASN A 302 12.62 16.55 0.17
N ASP A 303 12.95 15.37 0.74
CA ASP A 303 13.25 15.22 2.17
C ASP A 303 14.75 15.09 2.48
N ALA A 304 15.62 15.49 1.55
CA ALA A 304 17.06 15.26 1.65
C ALA A 304 17.69 15.91 2.90
N ARG A 305 17.26 17.14 3.21
CA ARG A 305 17.71 17.89 4.38
C ARG A 305 17.22 17.26 5.68
N GLU A 306 15.98 16.82 5.70
CA GLU A 306 15.37 16.10 6.80
C GLU A 306 16.11 14.80 7.07
N ILE A 307 16.36 13.99 6.04
CA ILE A 307 17.10 12.73 6.16
C ILE A 307 18.51 12.97 6.69
N ALA A 308 19.22 13.98 6.18
CA ALA A 308 20.55 14.33 6.69
C ALA A 308 20.50 14.75 8.16
N CYS A 309 19.53 15.58 8.52
CA CYS A 309 19.33 16.00 9.91
C CYS A 309 19.01 14.80 10.82
N PHE A 310 18.18 13.86 10.36
CA PHE A 310 17.84 12.65 11.10
C PHE A 310 19.01 11.67 11.16
N SER A 311 19.92 11.66 10.20
CA SER A 311 21.20 10.94 10.32
C SER A 311 22.05 11.52 11.45
N ARG A 312 22.15 12.85 11.54
CA ARG A 312 22.88 13.53 12.63
C ARG A 312 22.21 13.31 13.98
N LEU A 313 20.88 13.28 14.01
CA LEU A 313 20.09 12.87 15.17
C LEU A 313 20.43 11.44 15.59
N GLY A 314 20.51 10.49 14.65
CA GLY A 314 20.92 9.12 14.94
C GLY A 314 22.27 9.06 15.65
N ASP A 315 23.26 9.85 15.19
CA ASP A 315 24.58 9.94 15.84
C ASP A 315 24.50 10.59 17.23
N LEU A 316 23.65 11.59 17.43
CA LEU A 316 23.37 12.21 18.73
C LEU A 316 22.76 11.19 19.71
N LEU A 317 21.79 10.40 19.24
CA LEU A 317 21.12 9.37 20.04
C LEU A 317 22.02 8.19 20.36
N ASP A 318 22.95 7.83 19.45
CA ASP A 318 24.02 6.87 19.74
C ASP A 318 24.90 7.34 20.89
N ARG A 319 25.37 8.61 20.85
CA ARG A 319 26.18 9.19 21.93
C ARG A 319 25.43 9.26 23.27
N ALA A 320 24.12 9.51 23.23
CA ALA A 320 23.27 9.49 24.42
C ALA A 320 22.91 8.08 24.91
N GLY A 321 23.31 7.01 24.21
CA GLY A 321 23.05 5.63 24.58
C GLY A 321 21.57 5.22 24.46
N ILE A 322 20.82 5.84 23.56
CA ILE A 322 19.37 5.56 23.40
C ILE A 322 19.18 4.29 22.55
N PRO A 323 18.51 3.25 23.08
CA PRO A 323 18.16 2.05 22.31
C PRO A 323 17.30 2.38 21.09
N SER A 324 17.47 1.64 19.98
CA SER A 324 16.81 1.90 18.69
C SER A 324 15.28 1.96 18.79
N ASP A 325 14.66 1.09 19.59
CA ASP A 325 13.21 1.03 19.86
C ASP A 325 12.67 2.20 20.71
N ARG A 326 13.56 2.99 21.32
CA ARG A 326 13.24 4.18 22.11
C ARG A 326 13.55 5.49 21.40
N ARG A 327 14.11 5.45 20.19
CA ARG A 327 14.47 6.67 19.45
C ARG A 327 13.25 7.32 18.85
N MET A 328 12.52 6.58 18.03
CA MET A 328 11.42 7.12 17.26
C MET A 328 10.41 6.04 16.88
N ALA A 329 9.13 6.37 16.95
CA ALA A 329 8.07 5.61 16.32
C ALA A 329 7.36 6.43 15.25
N SER A 330 6.65 5.77 14.33
CA SER A 330 5.99 6.46 13.22
C SER A 330 4.62 5.88 12.93
N SER A 331 3.64 6.71 12.60
CA SER A 331 2.35 6.24 12.08
C SER A 331 2.51 5.52 10.74
N TYR A 332 3.58 5.83 10.00
CA TYR A 332 4.02 5.16 8.80
C TYR A 332 5.55 5.14 8.76
N LEU A 333 6.16 3.96 8.80
CA LEU A 333 7.61 3.77 8.77
C LEU A 333 8.20 4.41 7.51
N SER A 334 9.18 5.30 7.69
CA SER A 334 9.73 6.09 6.57
C SER A 334 11.25 6.14 6.58
N ALA A 335 11.82 6.80 5.58
CA ALA A 335 13.25 7.05 5.48
C ALA A 335 13.82 7.79 6.71
N LEU A 336 12.99 8.58 7.42
CA LEU A 336 13.39 9.25 8.65
C LEU A 336 13.71 8.25 9.77
N ASN A 337 12.98 7.14 9.88
CA ASN A 337 13.26 6.08 10.85
C ASN A 337 14.60 5.42 10.59
N LEU A 338 14.86 5.09 9.32
CA LEU A 338 16.13 4.48 8.92
C LEU A 338 17.30 5.44 9.17
N ALA A 339 17.13 6.73 8.84
CA ALA A 339 18.14 7.76 9.07
C ALA A 339 18.46 7.93 10.56
N ALA A 340 17.43 7.96 11.43
CA ALA A 340 17.59 8.03 12.88
C ALA A 340 18.05 6.70 13.53
N ARG A 341 18.17 5.62 12.74
CA ARG A 341 18.46 4.26 13.21
C ARG A 341 17.47 3.79 14.29
N ALA A 342 16.20 4.09 14.06
CA ALA A 342 15.12 3.81 14.98
C ALA A 342 14.35 2.55 14.53
N ASP A 343 14.09 1.66 15.47
CA ASP A 343 13.24 0.49 15.26
C ASP A 343 11.81 0.84 15.67
N GLN A 344 10.83 0.40 14.88
CA GLN A 344 9.43 0.59 15.22
C GLN A 344 9.09 -0.23 16.47
N PRO A 345 8.57 0.38 17.55
CA PRO A 345 8.33 -0.34 18.81
C PRO A 345 7.09 -1.23 18.79
N PHE A 346 6.30 -1.22 17.71
CA PHE A 346 5.07 -2.00 17.57
C PHE A 346 5.08 -2.79 16.25
N GLN A 347 4.17 -3.76 16.12
CA GLN A 347 4.28 -4.89 15.18
C GLN A 347 3.84 -4.60 13.73
N VAL A 348 3.66 -3.32 13.36
CA VAL A 348 3.25 -2.92 12.02
C VAL A 348 4.08 -1.75 11.51
N ASP A 349 4.31 -1.75 10.21
CA ASP A 349 4.96 -0.66 9.48
C ASP A 349 4.09 0.60 9.43
N ALA A 350 2.77 0.46 9.46
CA ALA A 350 1.84 1.56 9.43
C ALA A 350 0.64 1.33 10.35
N VAL A 351 0.20 2.36 11.07
CA VAL A 351 -0.92 2.26 12.04
C VAL A 351 -2.23 1.86 11.38
N ILE A 352 -2.41 2.17 10.09
CA ILE A 352 -3.55 1.70 9.27
C ILE A 352 -3.68 0.17 9.23
N HIS A 353 -2.60 -0.56 9.49
CA HIS A 353 -2.56 -2.03 9.59
C HIS A 353 -2.86 -2.56 11.00
N LEU A 354 -3.17 -1.71 11.98
CA LEU A 354 -3.67 -2.13 13.29
C LEU A 354 -5.14 -2.55 13.19
N LEU A 355 -5.36 -3.77 12.69
CA LEU A 355 -6.70 -4.33 12.47
C LEU A 355 -7.15 -5.12 13.70
N GLY A 356 -8.34 -4.83 14.22
CA GLY A 356 -8.90 -5.48 15.41
C GLY A 356 -8.58 -4.75 16.71
N ASP A 357 -9.58 -4.61 17.58
CA ASP A 357 -9.48 -3.86 18.83
C ASP A 357 -8.41 -4.42 19.78
N ASP A 358 -8.33 -5.74 19.95
CA ASP A 358 -7.29 -6.38 20.78
C ASP A 358 -5.88 -6.13 20.24
N PHE A 359 -5.72 -6.15 18.92
CA PHE A 359 -4.41 -5.91 18.30
C PHE A 359 -4.02 -4.43 18.42
N ARG A 360 -4.97 -3.51 18.26
CA ARG A 360 -4.77 -2.08 18.53
C ARG A 360 -4.36 -1.84 19.98
N ALA A 361 -5.06 -2.44 20.95
CA ALA A 361 -4.75 -2.31 22.37
C ALA A 361 -3.35 -2.84 22.72
N ARG A 362 -2.98 -4.01 22.20
CA ARG A 362 -1.63 -4.58 22.40
C ARG A 362 -0.54 -3.67 21.82
N ASN A 363 -0.70 -3.19 20.59
CA ASN A 363 0.30 -2.32 19.97
C ASN A 363 0.39 -0.94 20.64
N LEU A 364 -0.73 -0.40 21.13
CA LEU A 364 -0.73 0.80 21.96
C LEU A 364 0.05 0.59 23.26
N ALA A 365 -0.15 -0.55 23.93
CA ALA A 365 0.62 -0.89 25.14
C ALA A 365 2.13 -1.01 24.85
N MET A 366 2.52 -1.52 23.67
CA MET A 366 3.92 -1.54 23.23
C MET A 366 4.48 -0.12 23.07
N LEU A 367 3.75 0.78 22.41
CA LEU A 367 4.15 2.19 22.27
C LEU A 367 4.27 2.89 23.64
N GLN A 368 3.32 2.65 24.54
CA GLN A 368 3.29 3.18 25.91
C GLN A 368 4.45 2.66 26.77
N SER A 369 4.87 1.41 26.54
CA SER A 369 6.01 0.80 27.23
C SER A 369 7.34 1.32 26.70
N ALA A 370 7.49 1.36 25.38
CA ALA A 370 8.72 1.80 24.72
C ALA A 370 9.01 3.29 24.99
N LYS A 371 7.96 4.12 25.02
CA LYS A 371 8.03 5.58 25.19
C LYS A 371 9.13 6.16 24.27
N PRO A 372 8.98 6.10 22.95
CA PRO A 372 10.00 6.66 22.07
C PRO A 372 10.22 8.15 22.35
N LEU A 373 11.42 8.66 22.07
CA LEU A 373 11.73 10.08 22.23
C LEU A 373 10.96 10.93 21.23
N LEU A 374 10.84 10.43 20.00
CA LEU A 374 10.13 11.07 18.90
C LEU A 374 8.97 10.20 18.42
N PHE A 375 7.94 10.85 17.90
CA PHE A 375 6.89 10.21 17.11
C PHE A 375 6.75 10.96 15.78
N THR A 376 6.50 10.28 14.67
CA THR A 376 6.17 10.95 13.41
C THR A 376 4.78 10.56 12.91
N THR A 377 4.02 11.54 12.45
CA THR A 377 2.77 11.34 11.71
C THR A 377 2.96 11.76 10.25
N ILE A 378 2.07 11.36 9.36
CA ILE A 378 2.04 11.87 7.99
C ILE A 378 1.31 13.21 7.96
N ALA A 379 1.86 14.22 7.29
CA ALA A 379 1.20 15.51 7.14
C ALA A 379 -0.12 15.35 6.35
N TYR A 380 -1.23 15.95 6.81
CA TYR A 380 -2.52 15.83 6.11
C TYR A 380 -2.49 16.38 4.68
N SER A 381 -1.65 17.38 4.42
CA SER A 381 -1.42 17.92 3.08
C SER A 381 -0.81 16.89 2.13
N TYR A 382 -0.10 15.90 2.67
CA TYR A 382 0.55 14.85 1.90
C TYR A 382 -0.40 13.67 1.66
N SER A 383 -1.08 13.21 2.71
CA SER A 383 -1.99 12.06 2.62
C SER A 383 -3.23 12.24 3.49
N PRO A 384 -4.45 12.17 2.91
CA PRO A 384 -5.69 12.21 3.67
C PRO A 384 -5.88 10.98 4.58
N TRP A 385 -5.13 9.88 4.33
CA TRP A 385 -5.20 8.67 5.14
C TRP A 385 -4.74 8.86 6.58
N GLU A 386 -3.93 9.87 6.86
CA GLU A 386 -3.55 10.13 8.26
C GLU A 386 -4.72 10.64 9.08
N ARG A 387 -5.56 11.51 8.49
CA ARG A 387 -6.78 11.94 9.15
C ARG A 387 -7.70 10.76 9.42
N TRP A 388 -7.79 9.82 8.47
CA TRP A 388 -8.52 8.58 8.70
C TRP A 388 -7.94 7.77 9.88
N ASN A 389 -6.61 7.64 9.97
CA ASN A 389 -5.94 6.94 11.08
C ASN A 389 -6.29 7.59 12.42
N GLU A 390 -6.27 8.91 12.51
CA GLU A 390 -6.61 9.64 13.72
C GLU A 390 -8.05 9.40 14.18
N ARG A 391 -8.99 9.39 13.23
CA ARG A 391 -10.40 9.17 13.57
C ARG A 391 -10.67 7.74 14.00
N THR A 392 -10.08 6.77 13.29
CA THR A 392 -10.46 5.35 13.46
C THR A 392 -9.55 4.57 14.40
N ILE A 393 -8.41 5.14 14.77
CA ILE A 393 -7.41 4.58 15.69
C ILE A 393 -7.13 5.60 16.80
N TRP A 394 -8.17 6.29 17.24
CA TRP A 394 -8.08 7.44 18.16
C TRP A 394 -7.26 7.18 19.43
N PRO A 395 -7.41 6.05 20.16
CA PRO A 395 -6.63 5.83 21.38
C PRO A 395 -5.11 5.90 21.17
N PHE A 396 -4.65 5.58 19.95
CA PHE A 396 -3.25 5.67 19.58
C PHE A 396 -2.80 7.14 19.43
N PHE A 397 -3.58 7.97 18.74
CA PHE A 397 -3.29 9.38 18.53
C PHE A 397 -3.55 10.23 19.78
N GLU A 398 -4.56 9.89 20.58
CA GLU A 398 -4.80 10.47 21.90
C GLU A 398 -3.56 10.34 22.79
N TYR A 399 -2.93 9.15 22.81
CA TYR A 399 -1.67 8.96 23.52
C TYR A 399 -0.54 9.85 22.96
N VAL A 400 -0.39 9.92 21.64
CA VAL A 400 0.63 10.76 21.00
C VAL A 400 0.42 12.23 21.35
N TYR A 401 -0.78 12.78 21.20
CA TYR A 401 -1.04 14.19 21.49
C TYR A 401 -0.93 14.52 22.97
N ALA A 402 -1.33 13.60 23.85
CA ALA A 402 -1.19 13.79 25.29
C ALA A 402 0.29 13.89 25.69
N ASN A 403 1.15 13.04 25.12
CA ASN A 403 2.52 12.84 25.60
C ASN A 403 3.60 13.50 24.74
N TYR A 404 3.27 14.01 23.55
CA TYR A 404 4.21 14.59 22.61
C TYR A 404 3.73 15.96 22.13
N GLU A 405 4.66 16.83 21.78
CA GLU A 405 4.42 18.15 21.21
C GLU A 405 4.98 18.20 19.78
N PRO A 406 4.29 18.83 18.82
CA PRO A 406 4.84 18.97 17.48
C PRO A 406 6.04 19.93 17.53
N VAL A 407 7.13 19.56 16.86
CA VAL A 407 8.36 20.36 16.85
C VAL A 407 8.82 20.75 15.46
N PHE A 408 8.37 20.02 14.45
CA PHE A 408 8.79 20.21 13.07
C PHE A 408 7.76 19.58 12.11
N ARG A 409 7.54 20.19 10.94
CA ARG A 409 6.79 19.62 9.83
C ARG A 409 7.56 19.67 8.50
N SER A 410 7.71 18.53 7.84
CA SER A 410 8.15 18.44 6.44
C SER A 410 6.95 18.43 5.48
N GLU A 411 7.20 18.36 4.18
CA GLU A 411 6.14 18.11 3.20
C GLU A 411 5.37 16.83 3.50
N GLN A 412 6.07 15.76 3.92
CA GLN A 412 5.50 14.45 4.18
C GLN A 412 5.14 14.19 5.64
N HIS A 413 5.90 14.72 6.61
CA HIS A 413 5.83 14.30 8.01
C HIS A 413 5.54 15.45 8.97
N VAL A 414 4.87 15.16 10.07
CA VAL A 414 4.92 15.98 11.29
C VAL A 414 5.70 15.21 12.34
N VAL A 415 6.71 15.85 12.93
CA VAL A 415 7.59 15.28 13.94
C VAL A 415 7.19 15.82 15.30
N TRP A 416 6.99 14.90 16.23
CA TRP A 416 6.52 15.13 17.58
C TRP A 416 7.62 14.72 18.56
N LEU A 417 7.95 15.60 19.50
CA LEU A 417 8.92 15.35 20.56
C LEU A 417 8.19 15.02 21.85
N ARG A 418 8.65 13.98 22.56
CA ARG A 418 8.07 13.62 23.85
C ARG A 418 8.18 14.80 24.82
N LYS A 419 7.07 15.17 25.45
CA LYS A 419 7.06 16.19 26.50
C LYS A 419 7.91 15.70 27.68
N ALA A 420 8.60 16.61 28.36
CA ALA A 420 9.09 16.31 29.71
C ALA A 420 7.86 15.96 30.55
N ALA A 421 7.98 15.00 31.47
CA ALA A 421 6.89 14.65 32.36
C ALA A 421 6.30 15.96 32.92
N VAL A 422 5.04 16.22 32.56
CA VAL A 422 4.31 17.37 33.08
C VAL A 422 4.22 17.11 34.58
N GLY A 423 5.00 17.85 35.39
CA GLY A 423 4.61 18.05 36.78
C GLY A 423 3.17 18.52 36.70
N THR A 424 2.25 17.79 37.33
CA THR A 424 0.79 17.91 37.20
C THR A 424 0.30 19.34 37.45
N THR A 425 0.53 20.23 36.51
CA THR A 425 -0.26 21.43 36.32
C THR A 425 -1.35 20.99 35.35
N SER A 426 -2.29 20.21 35.90
CA SER A 426 -3.66 20.36 35.43
C SER A 426 -3.89 21.87 35.41
N ALA A 427 -4.08 22.45 34.23
CA ALA A 427 -4.81 23.70 34.16
C ALA A 427 -6.02 23.53 35.09
N PRO A 428 -6.30 24.50 35.99
CA PRO A 428 -7.42 24.36 36.90
C PRO A 428 -8.62 23.92 36.06
N ALA A 429 -9.28 22.87 36.52
CA ALA A 429 -10.57 22.46 36.02
C ALA A 429 -11.58 23.55 36.41
N ASP A 430 -11.37 24.78 35.91
CA ASP A 430 -12.44 25.73 35.73
C ASP A 430 -13.48 24.95 34.94
N ALA A 431 -14.66 24.76 35.53
CA ALA A 431 -15.69 23.85 35.08
C ALA A 431 -15.94 24.05 33.58
N LEU A 432 -15.25 23.27 32.77
CA LEU A 432 -15.43 23.25 31.33
C LEU A 432 -16.87 22.82 31.11
N SER A 433 -17.64 23.66 30.42
CA SER A 433 -19.02 23.37 30.14
C SER A 433 -19.13 21.98 29.52
N GLU A 434 -19.98 21.13 30.12
CA GLU A 434 -20.10 19.76 29.64
C GLU A 434 -20.58 19.77 28.18
N PRO A 435 -19.83 19.15 27.26
CA PRO A 435 -20.23 19.12 25.87
C PRO A 435 -21.51 18.29 25.73
N THR A 436 -22.45 18.76 24.92
CA THR A 436 -23.70 18.05 24.63
C THR A 436 -23.65 17.41 23.26
N CYS A 437 -24.42 16.33 23.07
CA CYS A 437 -24.63 15.71 21.77
C CYS A 437 -26.13 15.52 21.53
N THR A 438 -26.61 15.98 20.37
CA THR A 438 -27.99 15.77 19.92
C THR A 438 -28.02 14.83 18.72
N ILE A 439 -29.09 14.05 18.60
CA ILE A 439 -29.30 13.06 17.54
C ILE A 439 -30.47 13.51 16.69
N GLU A 440 -30.28 13.57 15.38
CA GLU A 440 -31.35 13.83 14.41
C GLU A 440 -31.38 12.70 13.38
N GLN A 441 -32.47 11.92 13.37
CA GLN A 441 -32.68 10.89 12.35
C GLN A 441 -33.23 11.54 11.07
N LYS A 442 -32.34 11.80 10.09
CA LYS A 442 -32.70 12.41 8.78
C LYS A 442 -33.46 11.47 7.86
N GLY A 443 -33.22 10.17 7.98
CA GLY A 443 -33.91 9.13 7.22
C GLY A 443 -33.47 7.73 7.66
N PRO A 444 -33.94 6.64 7.02
CA PRO A 444 -33.62 5.28 7.47
C PRO A 444 -32.12 4.93 7.47
N ARG A 445 -31.29 5.73 6.80
CA ARG A 445 -29.88 5.47 6.49
C ARG A 445 -28.94 6.58 6.92
N ASP A 446 -29.49 7.62 7.51
CA ASP A 446 -28.82 8.89 7.75
C ASP A 446 -29.21 9.40 9.13
N VAL A 447 -28.21 9.59 9.97
CA VAL A 447 -28.33 10.15 11.32
C VAL A 447 -27.30 11.27 11.45
N ALA A 448 -27.76 12.48 11.74
CA ALA A 448 -26.89 13.57 12.12
C ALA A 448 -26.64 13.57 13.63
N LEU A 449 -25.40 13.75 14.03
CA LEU A 449 -24.99 13.98 15.41
C LEU A 449 -24.42 15.40 15.50
N THR A 450 -25.01 16.24 16.35
CA THR A 450 -24.55 17.62 16.55
C THR A 450 -23.96 17.78 17.94
N VAL A 451 -22.75 18.33 17.98
CA VAL A 451 -22.00 18.58 19.20
C VAL A 451 -21.95 20.06 19.48
N SER A 452 -22.25 20.42 20.73
CA SER A 452 -22.13 21.79 21.21
C SER A 452 -21.27 21.81 22.47
N VAL A 453 -20.32 22.74 22.52
CA VAL A 453 -19.53 23.01 23.74
C VAL A 453 -19.79 24.44 24.15
N PRO A 454 -20.66 24.68 25.16
CA PRO A 454 -20.95 26.03 25.62
C PRO A 454 -19.67 26.73 26.10
N ASP A 455 -19.58 28.04 25.89
CA ASP A 455 -18.49 28.90 26.40
C ASP A 455 -17.08 28.46 25.98
N LEU A 456 -16.96 27.71 24.87
CA LEU A 456 -15.68 27.28 24.34
C LEU A 456 -14.85 28.48 23.87
N ARG A 457 -13.66 28.65 24.44
CA ARG A 457 -12.75 29.76 24.11
C ARG A 457 -11.73 29.41 23.04
N GLU A 458 -11.35 28.15 22.96
CA GLU A 458 -10.34 27.64 22.04
C GLU A 458 -10.80 26.33 21.38
N PRO A 459 -10.38 26.04 20.14
CA PRO A 459 -10.72 24.79 19.47
C PRO A 459 -10.32 23.59 20.31
N THR A 460 -11.23 22.62 20.46
CA THR A 460 -11.08 21.52 21.42
C THR A 460 -11.48 20.19 20.81
N TRP A 461 -10.75 19.13 21.20
CA TRP A 461 -11.10 17.76 20.87
C TRP A 461 -12.22 17.25 21.78
N VAL A 462 -13.32 16.86 21.15
CA VAL A 462 -14.46 16.19 21.77
C VAL A 462 -14.56 14.80 21.18
N VAL A 463 -14.65 13.78 22.04
CA VAL A 463 -14.93 12.42 21.60
C VAL A 463 -16.43 12.17 21.72
N LEU A 464 -17.04 11.86 20.58
CA LEU A 464 -18.42 11.42 20.52
C LEU A 464 -18.49 9.91 20.68
N SER A 465 -19.20 9.45 21.69
CA SER A 465 -19.65 8.06 21.82
C SER A 465 -21.07 7.95 21.30
N ALA A 466 -21.28 7.20 20.23
CA ALA A 466 -22.60 6.93 19.66
C ALA A 466 -22.93 5.43 19.73
N ASP A 467 -24.04 5.08 20.38
CA ASP A 467 -24.56 3.73 20.43
C ASP A 467 -25.41 3.47 19.17
N GLN A 468 -24.73 3.00 18.12
CA GLN A 468 -25.29 2.81 16.80
C GLN A 468 -25.73 1.37 16.56
N GLU A 469 -26.75 1.21 15.73
CA GLU A 469 -27.19 -0.09 15.25
C GLU A 469 -27.48 -0.02 13.75
N VAL A 470 -26.64 -0.71 12.96
CA VAL A 470 -26.87 -0.94 11.54
C VAL A 470 -27.76 -2.17 11.36
N ARG A 471 -28.91 -1.99 10.73
CA ARG A 471 -29.91 -3.05 10.50
C ARG A 471 -30.23 -3.18 9.03
N ARG A 472 -30.66 -4.38 8.63
CA ARG A 472 -31.20 -4.61 7.29
C ARG A 472 -32.65 -4.12 7.25
N VAL A 473 -32.97 -3.26 6.27
CA VAL A 473 -34.28 -2.62 6.11
C VAL A 473 -35.10 -3.30 5.00
N ASP A 474 -34.46 -3.80 3.94
CA ASP A 474 -35.10 -4.53 2.83
C ASP A 474 -34.33 -5.82 2.48
N ALA A 475 -35.07 -6.87 2.07
CA ALA A 475 -34.54 -8.24 1.95
C ALA A 475 -34.50 -8.76 0.49
N GLY A 476 -34.02 -7.94 -0.45
CA GLY A 476 -33.67 -8.42 -1.79
C GLY A 476 -32.53 -9.46 -1.75
N LEU A 477 -32.50 -10.40 -2.69
CA LEU A 477 -31.47 -11.45 -2.74
C LEU A 477 -30.04 -10.87 -2.86
N MET A 478 -29.86 -9.79 -3.62
CA MET A 478 -28.56 -9.12 -3.76
C MET A 478 -28.18 -8.34 -2.50
N ASP A 479 -29.15 -7.80 -1.76
CA ASP A 479 -28.93 -7.15 -0.46
C ASP A 479 -28.50 -8.15 0.62
N ARG A 480 -28.76 -9.45 0.42
CA ARG A 480 -28.27 -10.51 1.30
C ARG A 480 -26.76 -10.69 1.23
N LEU A 481 -26.16 -10.36 0.08
CA LEU A 481 -24.73 -10.53 -0.19
C LEU A 481 -23.92 -9.25 0.05
N SER A 482 -24.58 -8.08 0.15
CA SER A 482 -23.90 -6.81 0.42
C SER A 482 -23.50 -6.69 1.90
N ARG A 483 -22.30 -6.15 2.14
CA ARG A 483 -21.83 -5.75 3.48
C ARG A 483 -22.06 -4.25 3.67
N PRO A 484 -22.66 -3.82 4.79
CA PRO A 484 -22.79 -2.40 5.05
C PRO A 484 -21.44 -1.81 5.47
N ILE A 485 -21.17 -0.59 5.07
CA ILE A 485 -20.22 0.32 5.71
C ILE A 485 -21.04 1.43 6.36
N LEU A 486 -20.70 1.77 7.60
CA LEU A 486 -21.11 3.02 8.21
C LEU A 486 -20.07 4.07 7.85
N MET A 487 -20.48 5.09 7.11
CA MET A 487 -19.66 6.24 6.77
C MET A 487 -19.91 7.35 7.78
N VAL A 488 -18.85 7.97 8.27
CA VAL A 488 -18.89 9.24 8.98
C VAL A 488 -18.58 10.35 7.98
N ASP A 489 -19.41 11.37 7.91
CA ASP A 489 -19.21 12.58 7.09
C ASP A 489 -19.15 13.81 8.01
N GLU A 490 -17.99 14.45 8.08
CA GLU A 490 -17.74 15.62 8.94
C GLU A 490 -18.10 16.96 8.26
N GLY A 491 -18.66 16.93 7.04
CA GLY A 491 -19.05 18.13 6.27
C GLY A 491 -17.91 18.83 5.54
N GLN A 492 -18.24 19.88 4.76
CA GLN A 492 -17.29 20.61 3.89
C GLN A 492 -16.28 21.47 4.67
N GLU A 493 -15.21 20.86 5.15
CA GLU A 493 -13.92 21.52 5.07
C GLU A 493 -13.34 21.15 3.69
N GLN A 494 -13.13 22.12 2.80
CA GLN A 494 -12.46 21.82 1.53
C GLN A 494 -10.95 21.75 1.76
N VAL A 495 -10.43 20.59 2.16
CA VAL A 495 -9.01 20.30 1.90
C VAL A 495 -8.95 19.69 0.50
N LEU A 496 -8.53 20.51 -0.48
CA LEU A 496 -8.26 20.07 -1.84
C LEU A 496 -7.15 19.00 -1.82
N THR A 497 -7.51 17.72 -1.91
CA THR A 497 -6.54 16.64 -2.12
C THR A 497 -6.65 16.07 -3.53
N GLN A 498 -5.51 16.00 -4.23
CA GLN A 498 -5.38 15.46 -5.60
C GLN A 498 -5.60 13.95 -5.72
N PHE A 499 -5.84 13.23 -4.62
CA PHE A 499 -5.97 11.78 -4.62
C PHE A 499 -7.42 11.37 -4.33
N GLY A 500 -8.12 10.85 -5.35
CA GLY A 500 -9.52 10.40 -5.29
C GLY A 500 -9.81 9.15 -4.43
N GLY A 501 -9.12 9.00 -3.30
CA GLY A 501 -9.55 8.15 -2.18
C GLY A 501 -10.40 8.95 -1.19
N ALA A 502 -10.87 8.33 -0.10
CA ALA A 502 -11.66 8.96 0.97
C ALA A 502 -11.38 10.47 1.10
N SER A 503 -12.38 11.31 0.87
CA SER A 503 -12.21 12.73 1.19
C SER A 503 -11.87 12.81 2.67
N ALA A 504 -11.02 13.75 3.07
CA ALA A 504 -10.58 13.88 4.46
C ALA A 504 -11.74 14.06 5.45
N HIS A 505 -12.96 14.28 4.97
CA HIS A 505 -14.19 14.50 5.72
C HIS A 505 -15.11 13.29 5.73
N ARG A 506 -14.92 12.31 4.84
CA ARG A 506 -15.82 11.17 4.70
C ARG A 506 -15.08 9.84 4.76
N TYR A 507 -15.33 9.05 5.80
CA TYR A 507 -14.61 7.79 6.04
C TYR A 507 -15.48 6.67 6.58
N GLY A 508 -15.08 5.42 6.29
CA GLY A 508 -15.76 4.23 6.81
C GLY A 508 -15.27 3.85 8.21
N VAL A 509 -16.20 3.36 9.03
CA VAL A 509 -15.97 2.81 10.37
C VAL A 509 -16.56 1.41 10.49
N ASN A 510 -16.10 0.66 11.50
CA ASN A 510 -16.52 -0.73 11.72
C ASN A 510 -17.98 -0.79 12.20
N VAL A 511 -18.87 -1.28 11.34
CA VAL A 511 -20.31 -1.46 11.62
C VAL A 511 -20.62 -2.42 12.76
N LYS A 512 -19.71 -3.35 13.08
CA LYS A 512 -19.90 -4.35 14.13
C LYS A 512 -19.63 -3.79 15.52
N ASN A 513 -18.96 -2.65 15.63
CA ASN A 513 -18.79 -2.00 16.92
C ASN A 513 -20.07 -1.21 17.23
N PRO A 514 -20.90 -1.65 18.21
CA PRO A 514 -22.14 -0.96 18.54
C PRO A 514 -21.88 0.40 19.16
N ARG A 515 -20.69 0.64 19.70
CA ARG A 515 -20.30 1.90 20.32
C ARG A 515 -19.19 2.55 19.50
N LEU A 516 -19.57 3.52 18.69
CA LEU A 516 -18.65 4.26 17.85
C LEU A 516 -18.03 5.41 18.64
N GLU A 517 -16.70 5.53 18.62
CA GLU A 517 -15.98 6.68 19.16
C GLU A 517 -15.43 7.53 18.02
N ILE A 518 -15.87 8.78 17.94
CA ILE A 518 -15.51 9.71 16.86
C ILE A 518 -14.89 10.96 17.49
N PRO A 519 -13.57 11.16 17.39
CA PRO A 519 -12.95 12.40 17.82
C PRO A 519 -13.26 13.49 16.78
N VAL A 520 -13.84 14.60 17.25
CA VAL A 520 -14.15 15.78 16.43
C VAL A 520 -13.54 17.02 17.06
N VAL A 521 -13.16 17.98 16.21
CA VAL A 521 -12.76 19.31 16.66
C VAL A 521 -13.99 20.20 16.68
N VAL A 522 -14.25 20.84 17.82
CA VAL A 522 -15.28 21.87 17.95
C VAL A 522 -14.61 23.23 18.05
N GLU A 523 -15.08 24.18 17.24
CA GLU A 523 -14.56 25.55 17.16
C GLU A 523 -15.35 26.47 18.12
N PRO A 524 -14.73 27.52 18.69
CA PRO A 524 -15.42 28.49 19.54
C PRO A 524 -16.69 29.07 18.89
N GLY A 525 -17.82 28.98 19.60
CA GLY A 525 -19.10 29.51 19.15
C GLY A 525 -19.73 28.79 17.96
N LYS A 526 -19.25 27.60 17.60
CA LYS A 526 -19.81 26.79 16.50
C LYS A 526 -20.15 25.40 16.98
N ASP A 527 -21.34 24.95 16.61
CA ASP A 527 -21.70 23.53 16.71
C ASP A 527 -21.01 22.73 15.60
N LYS A 528 -20.64 21.49 15.90
CA LYS A 528 -20.09 20.55 14.92
C LYS A 528 -21.11 19.47 14.65
N THR A 529 -21.61 19.41 13.42
CA THR A 529 -22.48 18.31 12.94
C THR A 529 -21.65 17.30 12.18
N ILE A 530 -21.89 16.02 12.45
CA ILE A 530 -21.39 14.89 11.67
C ILE A 530 -22.56 14.02 11.21
N ASP A 531 -22.50 13.49 10.00
CA ASP A 531 -23.53 12.62 9.45
C ASP A 531 -23.03 11.17 9.43
N LEU A 532 -23.86 10.26 9.95
CA LEU A 532 -23.65 8.83 9.92
C LEU A 532 -24.52 8.23 8.81
N VAL A 533 -23.86 7.78 7.74
CA VAL A 533 -24.53 7.32 6.51
C VAL A 533 -24.16 5.88 6.22
N VAL A 534 -25.15 4.99 6.02
CA VAL A 534 -24.87 3.60 5.64
C VAL A 534 -24.79 3.43 4.12
N GLU A 535 -23.70 2.79 3.66
CA GLU A 535 -23.50 2.33 2.27
C GLU A 535 -23.44 0.78 2.23
N PRO A 536 -23.89 0.09 1.16
CA PRO A 536 -24.55 0.65 0.00
C PRO A 536 -25.95 1.12 0.40
N THR A 537 -26.51 2.03 -0.39
CA THR A 537 -27.79 2.63 -0.04
C THR A 537 -28.87 1.56 0.11
N ARG A 538 -29.06 0.63 -0.83
CA ARG A 538 -30.14 -0.37 -0.73
C ARG A 538 -29.94 -1.42 0.38
N GLY A 539 -31.05 -1.80 1.02
CA GLY A 539 -31.11 -2.92 1.95
C GLY A 539 -30.71 -2.62 3.40
N TRP A 540 -30.06 -1.50 3.69
CA TRP A 540 -29.53 -1.20 5.03
C TRP A 540 -30.07 0.11 5.60
N GLY A 541 -29.94 0.26 6.92
CA GLY A 541 -30.29 1.45 7.69
C GLY A 541 -29.49 1.55 8.98
N VAL A 542 -29.43 2.75 9.55
CA VAL A 542 -28.73 3.04 10.81
C VAL A 542 -29.66 3.79 11.76
N THR A 543 -29.55 3.42 13.03
CA THR A 543 -30.19 4.13 14.14
C THR A 543 -29.15 4.40 15.22
N VAL A 544 -29.23 5.55 15.88
CA VAL A 544 -28.40 5.86 17.05
C VAL A 544 -29.31 6.00 18.25
N LYS A 545 -29.08 5.18 19.28
CA LYS A 545 -29.92 5.13 20.49
C LYS A 545 -29.51 6.15 21.54
N ALA A 546 -28.21 6.41 21.63
CA ALA A 546 -27.63 7.34 22.57
C ALA A 546 -26.39 7.99 21.95
N CYS A 547 -26.16 9.24 22.32
CA CYS A 547 -24.94 9.96 22.00
C CYS A 547 -24.44 10.68 23.24
N LYS A 548 -23.14 10.57 23.50
CA LYS A 548 -22.45 11.28 24.57
C LYS A 548 -21.24 12.00 23.99
N ALA A 549 -21.10 13.27 24.28
CA ALA A 549 -19.87 14.00 24.02
C ALA A 549 -18.99 13.99 25.28
N THR A 550 -17.68 13.86 25.12
CA THR A 550 -16.72 13.96 26.23
C THR A 550 -15.53 14.77 25.77
N GLN A 551 -15.27 15.88 26.46
CA GLN A 551 -14.07 16.67 26.22
C GLN A 551 -12.86 15.89 26.74
N ARG A 552 -11.88 15.65 25.87
CA ARG A 552 -10.68 14.86 26.23
C ARG A 552 -9.43 15.70 26.33
N MET A 553 -9.27 16.71 25.47
CA MET A 553 -8.05 17.50 25.40
C MET A 553 -8.35 18.95 25.00
N ALA A 554 -7.89 19.89 25.82
CA ALA A 554 -8.03 21.32 25.58
C ALA A 554 -6.93 21.90 24.65
N GLN A 555 -5.99 21.08 24.14
CA GLN A 555 -4.83 21.60 23.43
C GLN A 555 -4.36 20.79 22.22
N ILE A 556 -3.95 21.58 21.22
CA ILE A 556 -3.27 21.29 19.94
C ILE A 556 -4.18 20.78 18.83
N VAL A 557 -5.08 21.66 18.39
CA VAL A 557 -5.40 21.81 16.96
C VAL A 557 -4.66 23.06 16.48
N GLU A 558 -3.32 23.04 16.50
CA GLU A 558 -2.68 23.92 15.53
C GLU A 558 -2.89 23.24 14.17
N PRO A 559 -3.48 23.95 13.18
CA PRO A 559 -3.42 23.48 11.81
C PRO A 559 -1.97 23.09 11.56
N SER A 560 -1.71 21.91 11.03
CA SER A 560 -0.34 21.46 10.71
C SER A 560 0.49 22.55 9.98
N GLU A 561 -0.17 23.53 9.35
CA GLU A 561 0.37 24.72 8.68
C GLU A 561 1.06 25.75 9.58
N ARG A 562 0.85 25.71 10.91
CA ARG A 562 1.54 26.58 11.87
C ARG A 562 2.79 25.95 12.48
N ILE A 563 2.95 24.63 12.32
CA ILE A 563 4.15 23.92 12.77
C ILE A 563 5.32 24.37 11.88
N PRO A 564 6.44 24.83 12.47
CA PRO A 564 7.57 25.32 11.69
C PRO A 564 8.15 24.21 10.80
N THR A 565 8.57 24.59 9.59
CA THR A 565 9.38 23.73 8.73
C THR A 565 10.78 23.55 9.31
N LEU A 566 11.59 22.63 8.74
CA LEU A 566 12.96 22.37 9.22
C LEU A 566 13.80 23.56 8.80
N GLY A 567 13.77 24.62 9.60
CA GLY A 567 14.59 25.80 9.36
C GLY A 567 16.06 25.46 9.59
N ASP A 568 16.42 25.30 10.86
CA ASP A 568 17.77 24.97 11.29
C ASP A 568 17.81 23.59 11.97
N CYS A 569 18.53 22.66 11.33
CA CYS A 569 18.75 21.32 11.89
C CYS A 569 19.46 21.39 13.25
N GLN A 570 20.40 22.32 13.45
CA GLN A 570 21.12 22.42 14.72
C GLN A 570 20.16 22.81 15.85
N ALA A 571 19.30 23.80 15.64
CA ALA A 571 18.28 24.18 16.62
C ALA A 571 17.35 23.01 16.98
N PHE A 572 16.98 22.16 16.01
CA PHE A 572 16.23 20.94 16.28
C PHE A 572 17.03 19.94 17.12
N LEU A 573 18.28 19.67 16.77
CA LEU A 573 19.15 18.75 17.51
C LEU A 573 19.41 19.24 18.94
N ASP A 574 19.58 20.55 19.14
CA ASP A 574 19.77 21.18 20.44
C ASP A 574 18.51 20.99 21.31
N ARG A 575 17.32 21.22 20.74
CA ARG A 575 16.04 20.97 21.42
C ARG A 575 15.89 19.51 21.83
N VAL A 576 16.30 18.57 20.98
CA VAL A 576 16.29 17.14 21.31
C VAL A 576 17.30 16.82 22.42
N SER A 577 18.51 17.37 22.35
CA SER A 577 19.55 17.20 23.38
C SER A 577 19.09 17.72 24.75
N ASP A 578 18.48 18.90 24.79
CA ASP A 578 17.89 19.45 26.00
C ASP A 578 16.76 18.56 26.53
N ARG A 579 15.90 18.06 25.63
CA ARG A 579 14.82 17.16 26.01
C ARG A 579 15.34 15.85 26.60
N LEU A 580 16.41 15.27 26.05
CA LEU A 580 17.05 14.08 26.61
C LEU A 580 17.48 14.30 28.07
N ALA A 581 18.10 15.44 28.36
CA ALA A 581 18.50 15.80 29.72
C ALA A 581 17.28 15.89 30.66
N THR A 582 16.19 16.54 30.23
CA THR A 582 14.95 16.60 31.05
C THR A 582 14.30 15.25 31.30
N LEU A 583 14.55 14.27 30.45
CA LEU A 583 14.02 12.91 30.55
C LEU A 583 14.95 11.95 31.31
N GLY A 584 16.04 12.47 31.89
CA GLY A 584 16.99 11.69 32.68
C GLY A 584 18.01 10.90 31.86
N TYR A 585 18.16 11.21 30.57
CA TYR A 585 19.22 10.65 29.74
C TYR A 585 20.49 11.50 29.80
N ASN A 586 21.63 10.89 29.45
CA ASN A 586 22.89 11.61 29.31
C ASN A 586 22.75 12.69 28.21
N LYS A 587 23.21 13.90 28.50
CA LYS A 587 23.29 14.97 27.50
C LYS A 587 24.52 14.70 26.61
N PRO A 588 24.34 14.41 25.31
CA PRO A 588 25.41 14.01 24.40
C PRO A 588 26.21 15.16 23.79
#